data_AF-A0A8T4D6N8-F1
#
_entry.id   AF-A0A8T4D6N8-F1
#
_cell.length_a   1.000
_cell.length_b   1.000
_cell.length_c   1.000
_cell.angle_alpha   90.00
_cell.angle_beta   90.00
_cell.angle_gamma   90.00
#
_symmetry.space_group_name_H-M   'P 1'
#
loop_
_entity.id
_entity.type
_entity.pdbx_description
1 polymer ?
#
loop_
_entity_poly.entity_id
_entity_poly.type
_entity_poly.pdbx_seq_one_letter_code
_entity_poly.pdbx_strand_id
1 'polypeptide(L)'
;AASKFMQKLWNILRFALLHLEAYEPGTAPGELRVVDTWLLTKLNKLVQSVTDAMETYKFDEAMKEIRAFTWNTLADDYIELAKSRLYGRGGDDGTESAKYALYRTLVTLSKLLAPFAPFFAEEMHLHIGNGGSVHRAPWPVLVPEELNADAEAQGDLIADIVRAVRHYKSEQGIALNAPLGTLRIYGAQVNTEDIENAMATPVELVAQAGPRETAGTVLDVRGTQVELLKE
;
A
#
# COMPACT_ATOMS: atom_id res chain seq x y z
N ALA A 1 1.09 23.49 -1.01
CA ALA A 1 0.52 22.14 -1.17
C ALA A 1 1.20 21.36 -2.30
N ALA A 2 1.25 21.88 -3.53
CA ALA A 2 1.83 21.20 -4.70
C ALA A 2 3.30 20.74 -4.51
N SER A 3 4.19 21.61 -4.01
CA SER A 3 5.60 21.24 -3.78
C SER A 3 5.77 20.07 -2.80
N LYS A 4 4.97 20.01 -1.71
CA LYS A 4 5.00 18.88 -0.77
C LYS A 4 4.56 17.57 -1.43
N PHE A 5 3.54 17.64 -2.30
CA PHE A 5 3.07 16.48 -3.03
C PHE A 5 4.12 15.97 -4.02
N MET A 6 4.74 16.86 -4.80
CA MET A 6 5.83 16.50 -5.71
C MET A 6 7.03 15.89 -4.97
N GLN A 7 7.40 16.45 -3.82
CA GLN A 7 8.45 15.88 -2.98
C GLN A 7 8.11 14.46 -2.49
N LYS A 8 6.85 14.22 -2.08
CA LYS A 8 6.37 12.90 -1.65
C LYS A 8 6.43 11.90 -2.81
N LEU A 9 5.94 12.26 -4.00
CA LEU A 9 6.05 11.43 -5.20
C LEU A 9 7.51 11.13 -5.56
N TRP A 10 8.39 12.12 -5.51
CA TRP A 10 9.81 11.92 -5.78
C TRP A 10 10.46 10.96 -4.79
N ASN A 11 10.13 11.07 -3.50
CA ASN A 11 10.63 10.15 -2.48
C ASN A 11 10.12 8.71 -2.71
N ILE A 12 8.85 8.56 -3.08
CA ILE A 12 8.26 7.26 -3.44
C ILE A 12 8.96 6.66 -4.66
N LEU A 13 9.14 7.45 -5.73
CA LEU A 13 9.82 7.02 -6.95
C LEU A 13 11.24 6.56 -6.63
N ARG A 14 12.02 7.37 -5.90
CA ARG A 14 13.38 7.00 -5.50
C ARG A 14 13.42 5.72 -4.69
N PHE A 15 12.50 5.54 -3.74
CA PHE A 15 12.38 4.30 -2.99
C PHE A 15 12.10 3.12 -3.92
N ALA A 16 11.12 3.24 -4.81
CA ALA A 16 10.75 2.16 -5.71
C ALA A 16 11.86 1.78 -6.70
N LEU A 17 12.59 2.76 -7.23
CA LEU A 17 13.70 2.51 -8.16
C LEU A 17 14.82 1.67 -7.53
N LEU A 18 15.03 1.75 -6.20
CA LEU A 18 15.99 0.87 -5.51
C LEU A 18 15.59 -0.61 -5.58
N HIS A 19 14.31 -0.91 -5.76
CA HIS A 19 13.76 -2.26 -5.74
C HIS A 19 13.37 -2.76 -7.14
N LEU A 20 13.16 -1.83 -8.08
CA LEU A 20 12.80 -2.10 -9.46
C LEU A 20 14.02 -2.06 -10.40
N GLU A 21 15.23 -1.89 -9.86
CA GLU A 21 16.47 -2.04 -10.63
C GLU A 21 16.54 -3.47 -11.20
N ALA A 22 16.71 -3.58 -12.52
CA ALA A 22 16.66 -4.84 -13.26
C ALA A 22 15.34 -5.63 -13.14
N TYR A 23 14.24 -4.99 -12.70
CA TYR A 23 12.91 -5.58 -12.80
C TYR A 23 12.46 -5.54 -14.25
N GLU A 24 12.33 -6.72 -14.85
CA GLU A 24 11.81 -6.86 -16.21
C GLU A 24 10.27 -6.80 -16.16
N PRO A 25 9.64 -5.79 -16.80
CA PRO A 25 8.18 -5.72 -16.88
C PRO A 25 7.65 -6.95 -17.60
N GLY A 26 6.98 -7.84 -16.86
CA GLY A 26 6.51 -9.12 -17.36
C GLY A 26 5.06 -9.43 -17.03
N THR A 27 4.65 -10.66 -17.32
CA THR A 27 3.37 -11.20 -16.84
C THR A 27 3.33 -11.16 -15.32
N ALA A 28 2.12 -11.00 -14.76
CA ALA A 28 1.92 -11.11 -13.32
C ALA A 28 2.61 -12.37 -12.77
N PRO A 29 3.22 -12.31 -11.58
CA PRO A 29 3.71 -13.51 -10.92
C PRO A 29 2.55 -14.48 -10.70
N GLY A 30 2.86 -15.78 -10.60
CA GLY A 30 1.83 -16.83 -10.52
C GLY A 30 0.85 -16.66 -9.36
N GLU A 31 1.31 -16.10 -8.23
CA GLU A 31 0.47 -15.81 -7.07
C GLU A 31 0.81 -14.42 -6.52
N LEU A 32 -0.22 -13.59 -6.33
CA LEU A 32 -0.11 -12.29 -5.69
C LEU A 32 -0.50 -12.37 -4.22
N ARG A 33 0.26 -11.71 -3.35
CA ARG A 33 -0.12 -11.54 -1.95
C ARG A 33 -1.39 -10.70 -1.85
N VAL A 34 -2.15 -10.92 -0.77
CA VAL A 34 -3.44 -10.24 -0.53
C VAL A 34 -3.29 -8.72 -0.53
N VAL A 35 -2.26 -8.18 0.15
CA VAL A 35 -2.00 -6.73 0.20
C VAL A 35 -1.58 -6.15 -1.15
N ASP A 36 -0.97 -6.93 -2.03
CA ASP A 36 -0.58 -6.48 -3.38
C ASP A 36 -1.81 -6.45 -4.30
N THR A 37 -2.66 -7.47 -4.18
CA THR A 37 -3.98 -7.52 -4.84
C THR A 37 -4.88 -6.38 -4.36
N TRP A 38 -4.84 -6.06 -3.06
CA TRP A 38 -5.52 -4.91 -2.46
C TRP A 38 -5.07 -3.60 -3.10
N LEU A 39 -3.75 -3.35 -3.23
CA LEU A 39 -3.24 -2.14 -3.87
C LEU A 39 -3.73 -2.04 -5.32
N LEU A 40 -3.66 -3.14 -6.09
CA LEU A 40 -4.09 -3.16 -7.50
C LEU A 40 -5.61 -2.94 -7.62
N THR A 41 -6.41 -3.46 -6.69
CA THR A 41 -7.84 -3.16 -6.61
C THR A 41 -8.09 -1.66 -6.35
N LYS A 42 -7.38 -1.06 -5.39
CA LYS A 42 -7.48 0.38 -5.10
C LYS A 42 -7.01 1.24 -6.27
N LEU A 43 -5.96 0.82 -6.99
CA LEU A 43 -5.45 1.48 -8.18
C LEU A 43 -6.48 1.49 -9.31
N ASN A 44 -7.15 0.36 -9.54
CA ASN A 44 -8.21 0.25 -10.54
C ASN A 44 -9.40 1.18 -10.23
N LYS A 45 -9.79 1.26 -8.95
CA LYS A 45 -10.81 2.23 -8.51
C LYS A 45 -10.36 3.69 -8.68
N LEU A 46 -9.08 3.99 -8.43
CA LEU A 46 -8.50 5.31 -8.71
C LEU A 46 -8.59 5.66 -10.20
N VAL A 47 -8.23 4.72 -11.09
CA VAL A 47 -8.33 4.94 -12.54
C VAL A 47 -9.76 5.29 -12.93
N GLN A 48 -10.75 4.56 -12.41
CA GLN A 48 -12.16 4.85 -12.66
C GLN A 48 -12.55 6.24 -12.16
N SER A 49 -12.28 6.56 -10.89
CA SER A 49 -12.69 7.85 -10.30
C SER A 49 -12.03 9.06 -10.98
N VAL A 50 -10.75 8.95 -11.32
CA VAL A 50 -10.02 10.00 -12.05
C VAL A 50 -10.55 10.13 -13.47
N THR A 51 -10.84 9.02 -14.16
CA THR A 51 -11.40 9.06 -15.52
C THR A 51 -12.77 9.75 -15.51
N ASP A 52 -13.67 9.38 -14.60
CA ASP A 52 -15.00 9.99 -14.48
C ASP A 52 -14.91 11.49 -14.17
N ALA A 53 -14.00 11.88 -13.28
CA ALA A 53 -13.75 13.29 -12.98
C ALA A 53 -13.21 14.06 -14.20
N MET A 54 -12.30 13.46 -14.97
CA MET A 54 -11.75 14.06 -16.19
C MET A 54 -12.83 14.24 -17.28
N GLU A 55 -13.67 13.22 -17.52
CA GLU A 55 -14.77 13.25 -18.49
C GLU A 55 -15.86 14.28 -18.13
N THR A 56 -15.99 14.57 -16.84
CA THR A 56 -16.94 15.59 -16.33
C THR A 56 -16.28 16.94 -16.06
N TYR A 57 -15.05 17.16 -16.54
CA TYR A 57 -14.27 18.40 -16.40
C TYR A 57 -13.97 18.83 -14.95
N LYS A 58 -13.99 17.89 -14.02
CA LYS A 58 -13.70 18.10 -12.59
C LYS A 58 -12.24 17.80 -12.25
N PHE A 59 -11.34 18.60 -12.82
CA PHE A 59 -9.89 18.43 -12.71
C PHE A 59 -9.36 18.51 -11.27
N ASP A 60 -10.03 19.28 -10.42
CA ASP A 60 -9.70 19.43 -9.00
C ASP A 60 -10.04 18.16 -8.20
N GLU A 61 -11.19 17.53 -8.48
CA GLU A 61 -11.57 16.22 -7.92
C GLU A 61 -10.58 15.14 -8.37
N ALA A 62 -10.28 15.04 -9.67
CA ALA A 62 -9.28 14.11 -10.21
C ALA A 62 -7.93 14.22 -9.48
N MET A 63 -7.40 15.44 -9.35
CA MET A 63 -6.13 15.65 -8.68
C MET A 63 -6.22 15.40 -7.16
N LYS A 64 -7.38 15.61 -6.54
CA LYS A 64 -7.61 15.27 -5.12
C LYS A 64 -7.55 13.75 -4.90
N GLU A 65 -8.18 12.96 -5.76
CA GLU A 65 -8.14 11.50 -5.70
C GLU A 65 -6.71 10.96 -5.88
N ILE A 66 -5.97 11.44 -6.89
CA ILE A 66 -4.56 11.05 -7.12
C ILE A 66 -3.71 11.34 -5.87
N ARG A 67 -3.88 12.53 -5.26
CA ARG A 67 -3.15 12.90 -4.05
C ARG A 67 -3.50 12.00 -2.87
N ALA A 68 -4.79 11.74 -2.66
CA ALA A 68 -5.28 10.92 -1.56
C ALA A 68 -4.75 9.49 -1.66
N PHE A 69 -4.82 8.88 -2.84
CA PHE A 69 -4.27 7.55 -3.09
C PHE A 69 -2.76 7.51 -2.86
N THR A 70 -2.02 8.45 -3.46
CA THR A 70 -0.55 8.49 -3.35
C THR A 70 -0.10 8.61 -1.89
N TRP A 71 -0.80 9.41 -1.09
CA TRP A 71 -0.42 9.67 0.28
C TRP A 71 -0.85 8.54 1.21
N ASN A 72 -2.15 8.25 1.23
CA ASN A 72 -2.73 7.38 2.25
C ASN A 72 -2.50 5.91 1.86
N THR A 73 -2.95 5.52 0.67
CA THR A 73 -2.93 4.11 0.25
C THR A 73 -1.53 3.65 -0.14
N LEU A 74 -0.83 4.41 -0.99
CA LEU A 74 0.48 3.97 -1.47
C LEU A 74 1.56 4.16 -0.40
N ALA A 75 1.71 5.37 0.12
CA ALA A 75 2.89 5.68 0.93
C ALA A 75 2.76 5.34 2.41
N ASP A 76 1.64 5.69 3.03
CA ASP A 76 1.48 5.51 4.47
C ASP A 76 1.11 4.05 4.81
N ASP A 77 0.38 3.37 3.91
CA ASP A 77 -0.03 1.98 4.08
C ASP A 77 0.82 0.99 3.27
N TYR A 78 0.70 0.95 1.93
CA TYR A 78 1.24 -0.14 1.11
C TYR A 78 2.77 -0.25 1.16
N ILE A 79 3.51 0.85 0.97
CA ILE A 79 4.98 0.84 0.98
C ILE A 79 5.50 0.31 2.31
N GLU A 80 4.79 0.59 3.40
CA GLU A 80 5.19 0.19 4.73
C GLU A 80 4.89 -1.30 4.99
N LEU A 81 3.80 -1.83 4.45
CA LEU A 81 3.49 -3.27 4.43
C LEU A 81 4.47 -4.06 3.57
N ALA A 82 4.75 -3.58 2.35
CA ALA A 82 5.59 -4.28 1.38
C ALA A 82 7.10 -4.14 1.67
N LYS A 83 7.51 -3.25 2.60
CA LYS A 83 8.92 -2.89 2.81
C LYS A 83 9.83 -4.07 3.11
N SER A 84 9.41 -4.97 4.00
CA SER A 84 10.23 -6.14 4.38
C SER A 84 10.48 -7.04 3.18
N ARG A 85 9.43 -7.32 2.41
CA ARG A 85 9.45 -8.11 1.17
C ARG A 85 10.33 -7.45 0.10
N LEU A 86 10.20 -6.14 -0.10
CA LEU A 86 11.03 -5.40 -1.07
C LEU A 86 12.53 -5.42 -0.73
N TYR A 87 12.91 -5.52 0.55
CA TYR A 87 14.30 -5.68 0.99
C TYR A 87 14.76 -7.15 1.05
N GLY A 88 13.91 -8.12 0.68
CA GLY A 88 14.23 -9.55 0.79
C GLY A 88 14.46 -10.01 2.22
N ARG A 89 13.89 -9.32 3.21
CA ARG A 89 14.01 -9.67 4.63
C ARG A 89 12.95 -10.71 4.99
N GLY A 90 13.30 -11.60 5.92
CA GLY A 90 12.36 -12.62 6.42
C GLY A 90 12.29 -13.92 5.62
N GLY A 91 13.05 -14.07 4.52
CA GLY A 91 13.08 -15.30 3.71
C GLY A 91 11.82 -15.56 2.88
N ASP A 92 10.98 -14.52 2.72
CA ASP A 92 9.65 -14.57 2.10
C ASP A 92 9.70 -14.54 0.55
N ASP A 93 8.85 -15.38 -0.08
CA ASP A 93 8.66 -15.52 -1.52
C ASP A 93 7.86 -14.36 -2.17
N GLY A 94 7.26 -13.48 -1.37
CA GLY A 94 6.39 -12.38 -1.84
C GLY A 94 7.09 -11.18 -2.48
N THR A 95 8.41 -11.23 -2.73
CA THR A 95 9.19 -10.09 -3.28
C THR A 95 8.72 -9.70 -4.68
N GLU A 96 8.51 -10.68 -5.57
CA GLU A 96 8.11 -10.40 -6.96
C GLU A 96 6.66 -9.89 -7.05
N SER A 97 5.78 -10.38 -6.15
CA SER A 97 4.44 -9.84 -5.98
C SER A 97 4.45 -8.35 -5.60
N ALA A 98 5.30 -7.98 -4.62
CA ALA A 98 5.44 -6.59 -4.19
C ALA A 98 6.00 -5.68 -5.30
N LYS A 99 7.03 -6.14 -6.02
CA LYS A 99 7.62 -5.41 -7.16
C LYS A 99 6.60 -5.22 -8.27
N TYR A 100 5.84 -6.26 -8.61
CA TYR A 100 4.80 -6.20 -9.64
C TYR A 100 3.75 -5.14 -9.34
N ALA A 101 3.17 -5.17 -8.13
CA ALA A 101 2.14 -4.20 -7.75
C ALA A 101 2.70 -2.77 -7.62
N LEU A 102 3.93 -2.60 -7.13
CA LEU A 102 4.61 -1.30 -7.07
C LEU A 102 4.88 -0.73 -8.46
N TYR A 103 5.42 -1.55 -9.37
CA TYR A 103 5.67 -1.19 -10.77
C TYR A 103 4.38 -0.73 -11.46
N ARG A 104 3.33 -1.57 -11.43
CA ARG A 104 2.02 -1.26 -12.03
C ARG A 104 1.44 0.05 -11.51
N THR A 105 1.57 0.28 -10.20
CA THR A 105 1.08 1.49 -9.55
C THR A 105 1.80 2.73 -10.05
N LEU A 106 3.13 2.70 -10.14
CA LEU A 106 3.90 3.87 -10.57
C LEU A 106 3.73 4.16 -12.07
N VAL A 107 3.67 3.14 -12.92
CA VAL A 107 3.33 3.33 -14.35
C VAL A 107 1.97 3.99 -14.47
N THR A 108 0.96 3.51 -13.74
CA THR A 108 -0.39 4.06 -13.81
C THR A 108 -0.45 5.49 -13.28
N LEU A 109 0.19 5.78 -12.14
CA LEU A 109 0.28 7.14 -11.60
C LEU A 109 0.98 8.10 -12.57
N SER A 110 2.00 7.65 -13.32
CA SER A 110 2.65 8.51 -14.32
C SER A 110 1.68 8.96 -15.40
N LYS A 111 0.83 8.06 -15.87
CA LYS A 111 -0.18 8.36 -16.88
C LYS A 111 -1.27 9.28 -16.33
N LEU A 112 -1.78 9.00 -15.13
CA LEU A 112 -2.80 9.83 -14.48
C LEU A 112 -2.30 11.25 -14.16
N LEU A 113 -1.00 11.40 -13.87
CA LEU A 113 -0.38 12.69 -13.59
C LEU A 113 -0.04 13.49 -14.85
N ALA A 114 0.11 12.85 -16.02
CA ALA A 114 0.58 13.50 -17.24
C ALA A 114 -0.20 14.76 -17.65
N PRO A 115 -1.54 14.84 -17.52
CA PRO A 115 -2.28 16.07 -17.80
C PRO A 115 -2.02 17.22 -16.81
N PHE A 116 -1.60 16.92 -15.58
CA PHE A 116 -1.44 17.89 -14.49
C PHE A 116 0.01 18.33 -14.29
N ALA A 117 0.95 17.42 -14.52
CA ALA A 117 2.36 17.56 -14.19
C ALA A 117 3.24 16.92 -15.28
N PRO A 118 3.19 17.43 -16.53
CA PRO A 118 3.69 16.73 -17.70
C PRO A 118 5.17 16.33 -17.60
N PHE A 119 6.04 17.29 -17.23
CA PHE A 119 7.48 17.02 -17.11
C PHE A 119 7.81 16.01 -16.01
N PHE A 120 7.13 16.09 -14.86
CA PHE A 120 7.34 15.15 -13.76
C PHE A 120 6.83 13.75 -14.12
N ALA A 121 5.67 13.68 -14.77
CA ALA A 121 5.11 12.43 -15.25
C ALA A 121 6.01 11.75 -16.29
N GLU A 122 6.57 12.51 -17.22
CA GLU A 122 7.55 12.02 -18.21
C GLU A 122 8.79 11.46 -17.52
N GLU A 123 9.41 12.22 -16.61
CA GLU A 123 10.58 11.76 -15.86
C GLU A 123 10.27 10.48 -15.07
N MET A 124 9.13 10.42 -14.39
CA MET A 124 8.71 9.23 -13.66
C MET A 124 8.54 8.03 -14.61
N HIS A 125 7.89 8.22 -15.75
CA HIS A 125 7.64 7.17 -16.74
C HIS A 125 8.94 6.59 -17.34
N LEU A 126 9.87 7.47 -17.69
CA LEU A 126 11.16 7.08 -18.28
C LEU A 126 12.00 6.28 -17.30
N HIS A 127 12.06 6.67 -16.02
CA HIS A 127 12.83 5.95 -15.00
C HIS A 127 12.27 4.56 -14.70
N ILE A 128 10.94 4.36 -14.82
CA ILE A 128 10.30 3.06 -14.58
C ILE A 128 10.52 2.09 -15.77
N GLY A 129 11.01 2.57 -16.92
CA GLY A 129 11.40 1.71 -18.04
C GLY A 129 10.24 1.28 -18.95
N ASN A 130 9.16 2.05 -19.00
CA ASN A 130 7.96 1.67 -19.76
C ASN A 130 8.01 2.02 -21.26
N GLY A 131 9.15 2.53 -21.75
CA GLY A 131 9.42 2.81 -23.17
C GLY A 131 8.61 3.97 -23.77
N GLY A 132 9.29 4.86 -24.49
CA GLY A 132 8.64 6.03 -25.10
C GLY A 132 8.19 7.09 -24.09
N SER A 133 7.43 8.06 -24.58
CA SER A 133 6.92 9.18 -23.76
C SER A 133 5.56 8.84 -23.15
N VAL A 134 5.34 9.25 -21.90
CA VAL A 134 4.04 9.09 -21.22
C VAL A 134 2.92 9.79 -21.98
N HIS A 135 3.26 10.88 -22.69
CA HIS A 135 2.31 11.67 -23.49
C HIS A 135 1.84 10.96 -24.76
N ARG A 136 2.48 9.84 -25.14
CA ARG A 136 2.04 8.97 -26.23
C ARG A 136 1.46 7.65 -25.74
N ALA A 137 1.51 7.41 -24.43
CA ALA A 137 0.95 6.20 -23.84
C ALA A 137 -0.59 6.27 -23.82
N PRO A 138 -1.29 5.14 -23.96
CA PRO A 138 -2.73 5.11 -23.80
C PRO A 138 -3.10 5.45 -22.36
N TRP A 139 -4.22 6.17 -22.20
CA TRP A 139 -4.85 6.41 -20.91
C TRP A 139 -5.10 5.07 -20.19
N PRO A 140 -4.84 4.96 -18.87
CA PRO A 140 -5.09 3.71 -18.16
C PRO A 140 -6.58 3.41 -18.13
N VAL A 141 -6.92 2.13 -18.20
CA VAL A 141 -8.30 1.64 -18.20
C VAL A 141 -8.49 0.70 -17.02
N LEU A 142 -9.66 0.76 -16.40
CA LEU A 142 -10.09 -0.20 -15.39
C LEU A 142 -10.06 -1.62 -15.98
N VAL A 143 -9.48 -2.56 -15.24
CA VAL A 143 -9.51 -4.00 -15.54
C VAL A 143 -10.43 -4.67 -14.51
N PRO A 144 -11.70 -4.99 -14.86
CA PRO A 144 -12.67 -5.54 -13.91
C PRO A 144 -12.19 -6.83 -13.22
N GLU A 145 -11.39 -7.64 -13.91
CA GLU A 145 -10.83 -8.89 -13.40
C GLU A 145 -9.79 -8.68 -12.28
N GLU A 146 -9.21 -7.48 -12.19
CA GLU A 146 -8.29 -7.09 -11.13
C GLU A 146 -9.02 -6.50 -9.90
N LEU A 147 -10.35 -6.37 -9.93
CA LEU A 147 -11.14 -5.98 -8.77
C LEU A 147 -11.42 -7.20 -7.88
N ASN A 148 -10.87 -7.17 -6.66
CA ASN A 148 -11.07 -8.25 -5.70
C ASN A 148 -11.61 -7.69 -4.37
N ALA A 149 -12.90 -7.90 -4.11
CA ALA A 149 -13.58 -7.39 -2.93
C ALA A 149 -13.06 -8.03 -1.62
N ASP A 150 -12.69 -9.31 -1.66
CA ASP A 150 -12.19 -10.01 -0.48
C ASP A 150 -10.78 -9.52 -0.12
N ALA A 151 -9.90 -9.40 -1.12
CA ALA A 151 -8.58 -8.79 -0.93
C ALA A 151 -8.71 -7.32 -0.50
N GLU A 152 -9.69 -6.59 -1.03
CA GLU A 152 -9.94 -5.23 -0.60
C GLU A 152 -10.28 -5.14 0.89
N ALA A 153 -11.23 -5.97 1.35
CA ALA A 153 -11.65 -5.99 2.74
C ALA A 153 -10.52 -6.42 3.69
N GLN A 154 -9.76 -7.45 3.32
CA GLN A 154 -8.62 -7.93 4.10
C GLN A 154 -7.48 -6.90 4.14
N GLY A 155 -7.10 -6.33 3.00
CA GLY A 155 -6.02 -5.33 2.93
C GLY A 155 -6.38 -4.05 3.68
N ASP A 156 -7.65 -3.61 3.63
CA ASP A 156 -8.13 -2.48 4.41
C ASP A 156 -8.04 -2.75 5.92
N LEU A 157 -8.39 -3.97 6.37
CA LEU A 157 -8.26 -4.36 7.78
C LEU A 157 -6.78 -4.38 8.21
N ILE A 158 -5.91 -4.98 7.39
CA ILE A 158 -4.45 -5.02 7.64
C ILE A 158 -3.87 -3.61 7.77
N ALA A 159 -4.18 -2.72 6.82
CA ALA A 159 -3.72 -1.33 6.83
C ALA A 159 -4.20 -0.57 8.09
N ASP A 160 -5.47 -0.75 8.46
CA ASP A 160 -6.04 -0.10 9.65
C ASP A 160 -5.42 -0.63 10.95
N ILE A 161 -5.12 -1.93 11.06
CA ILE A 161 -4.41 -2.50 12.21
C ILE A 161 -3.02 -1.89 12.33
N VAL A 162 -2.24 -1.88 11.24
CA VAL A 162 -0.90 -1.28 11.21
C VAL A 162 -0.94 0.20 11.59
N ARG A 163 -1.93 0.95 11.10
CA ARG A 163 -2.12 2.36 11.44
C ARG A 163 -2.44 2.55 12.93
N ALA A 164 -3.33 1.73 13.48
CA ALA A 164 -3.73 1.80 14.89
C ALA A 164 -2.54 1.49 15.82
N VAL A 165 -1.75 0.46 15.50
CA VAL A 165 -0.54 0.12 16.28
C VAL A 165 0.51 1.23 16.19
N ARG A 166 0.73 1.82 15.02
CA ARG A 166 1.66 2.96 14.86
C ARG A 166 1.21 4.19 15.62
N HIS A 167 -0.08 4.48 15.60
CA HIS A 167 -0.67 5.57 16.38
C HIS A 167 -0.40 5.36 17.86
N TYR A 168 -0.70 4.15 18.39
CA TYR A 168 -0.39 3.79 19.76
C TYR A 168 1.10 3.96 20.09
N LYS A 169 2.02 3.45 19.26
CA LYS A 169 3.47 3.62 19.48
C LYS A 169 3.84 5.10 19.58
N SER A 170 3.32 5.93 18.68
CA SER A 170 3.55 7.38 18.68
C SER A 170 3.04 8.05 19.96
N GLU A 171 1.82 7.72 20.42
CA GLU A 171 1.24 8.25 21.65
C GLU A 171 2.04 7.85 22.90
N GLN A 172 2.61 6.65 22.90
CA GLN A 172 3.45 6.15 23.99
C GLN A 172 4.92 6.59 23.88
N GLY A 173 5.30 7.37 22.86
CA GLY A 173 6.69 7.75 22.63
C GLY A 173 7.62 6.59 22.26
N ILE A 174 7.06 5.48 21.77
CA ILE A 174 7.79 4.29 21.33
C ILE A 174 8.20 4.49 19.87
N ALA A 175 9.45 4.17 19.54
CA ALA A 175 9.92 4.23 18.16
C ALA A 175 9.11 3.25 17.27
N LEU A 176 8.70 3.69 16.07
CA LEU A 176 7.82 2.88 15.21
C LEU A 176 8.41 1.51 14.83
N ASN A 177 9.74 1.44 14.74
CA ASN A 177 10.50 0.23 14.43
C ASN A 177 10.89 -0.59 15.68
N ALA A 178 10.62 -0.12 16.89
CA ALA A 178 10.87 -0.90 18.10
C ALA A 178 9.83 -2.03 18.19
N PRO A 179 10.23 -3.28 18.45
CA PRO A 179 9.31 -4.39 18.66
C PRO A 179 8.42 -4.12 19.89
N LEU A 180 7.19 -4.65 19.88
CA LEU A 180 6.41 -4.89 21.09
C LEU A 180 6.54 -6.38 21.46
N GLY A 181 5.94 -6.82 22.57
CA GLY A 181 6.00 -8.22 22.99
C GLY A 181 5.25 -9.13 22.00
N THR A 182 3.94 -8.95 21.86
CA THR A 182 3.11 -9.70 20.89
C THR A 182 1.84 -8.92 20.57
N LEU A 183 1.38 -9.02 19.32
CA LEU A 183 0.06 -8.54 18.89
C LEU A 183 -0.89 -9.74 18.82
N ARG A 184 -2.02 -9.69 19.53
CA ARG A 184 -3.09 -10.68 19.35
C ARG A 184 -4.25 -10.09 18.58
N ILE A 185 -4.62 -10.73 17.48
CA ILE A 185 -5.74 -10.30 16.63
C ILE A 185 -6.89 -11.30 16.82
N TYR A 186 -8.04 -10.80 17.26
CA TYR A 186 -9.19 -11.64 17.60
C TYR A 186 -10.23 -11.66 16.49
N GLY A 187 -10.70 -12.84 16.12
CA GLY A 187 -11.87 -13.01 15.25
C GLY A 187 -11.65 -12.65 13.77
N ALA A 188 -10.41 -12.34 13.36
CA ALA A 188 -10.05 -12.09 11.97
C ALA A 188 -9.25 -13.27 11.38
N GLN A 189 -9.52 -13.59 10.12
CA GLN A 189 -8.70 -14.49 9.31
C GLN A 189 -7.92 -13.61 8.33
N VAL A 190 -6.77 -13.10 8.77
CA VAL A 190 -5.87 -12.26 7.96
C VAL A 190 -4.50 -12.90 7.90
N ASN A 191 -3.80 -12.74 6.78
CA ASN A 191 -2.39 -13.08 6.73
C ASN A 191 -1.63 -12.14 7.68
N THR A 192 -0.89 -12.72 8.63
CA THR A 192 -0.20 -11.97 9.67
C THR A 192 1.19 -11.49 9.25
N GLU A 193 1.81 -12.10 8.24
CA GLU A 193 3.20 -11.85 7.86
C GLU A 193 3.44 -10.39 7.50
N ASP A 194 2.54 -9.76 6.72
CA ASP A 194 2.67 -8.34 6.38
C ASP A 194 2.51 -7.43 7.62
N ILE A 195 1.69 -7.81 8.60
CA ILE A 195 1.52 -7.07 9.86
C ILE A 195 2.78 -7.22 10.73
N GLU A 196 3.26 -8.46 10.90
CA GLU A 196 4.46 -8.79 11.68
C GLU A 196 5.67 -8.03 11.16
N ASN A 197 5.88 -8.11 9.84
CA ASN A 197 6.95 -7.43 9.14
C ASN A 197 6.85 -5.90 9.26
N ALA A 198 5.66 -5.33 9.08
CA ALA A 198 5.48 -3.88 9.18
C ALA A 198 5.71 -3.37 10.61
N MET A 199 5.36 -4.16 11.62
CA MET A 199 5.41 -3.78 13.04
C MET A 199 6.69 -4.24 13.76
N ALA A 200 7.50 -5.07 13.12
CA ALA A 200 8.61 -5.80 13.73
C ALA A 200 8.18 -6.49 15.03
N THR A 201 6.97 -7.05 15.06
CA THR A 201 6.34 -7.60 16.27
C THR A 201 5.61 -8.90 15.92
N PRO A 202 5.79 -10.00 16.68
CA PRO A 202 5.05 -11.24 16.46
C PRO A 202 3.53 -11.04 16.54
N VAL A 203 2.77 -11.74 15.70
CA VAL A 203 1.31 -11.68 15.66
C VAL A 203 0.71 -13.07 15.90
N GLU A 204 -0.28 -13.14 16.79
CA GLU A 204 -1.04 -14.35 17.08
C GLU A 204 -2.50 -14.13 16.67
N LEU A 205 -3.06 -15.02 15.84
CA LEU A 205 -4.50 -15.05 15.56
C LEU A 205 -5.22 -15.82 16.67
N VAL A 206 -6.25 -15.21 17.26
CA VAL A 206 -7.03 -15.81 18.34
C VAL A 206 -8.49 -15.97 17.90
N ALA A 207 -8.98 -17.22 17.90
CA ALA A 207 -10.32 -17.54 17.40
C ALA A 207 -11.46 -16.91 18.22
N GLN A 208 -11.32 -16.82 19.55
CA GLN A 208 -12.28 -16.17 20.45
C GLN A 208 -11.56 -15.58 21.66
N ALA A 209 -12.00 -14.40 22.11
CA ALA A 209 -11.60 -13.86 23.40
C ALA A 209 -12.13 -14.79 24.50
N GLY A 210 -11.26 -15.62 25.09
CA GLY A 210 -11.59 -16.35 26.31
C GLY A 210 -11.88 -15.36 27.46
N PRO A 211 -12.48 -15.81 28.58
CA PRO A 211 -12.83 -14.95 29.71
C PRO A 211 -11.62 -14.52 30.56
N ARG A 212 -10.51 -14.13 29.92
CA ARG A 212 -9.28 -13.70 30.59
C ARG A 212 -9.18 -12.18 30.61
N GLU A 213 -8.81 -11.64 31.77
CA GLU A 213 -8.34 -10.27 31.93
C GLU A 213 -7.33 -9.93 30.83
N THR A 214 -7.64 -8.90 30.04
CA THR A 214 -6.70 -8.33 29.08
C THR A 214 -5.43 -7.94 29.82
N ALA A 215 -4.31 -8.59 29.50
CA ALA A 215 -3.01 -8.27 30.09
C ALA A 215 -2.33 -7.10 29.35
N GLY A 216 -2.83 -6.78 28.16
CA GLY A 216 -2.33 -5.71 27.29
C GLY A 216 -3.30 -4.55 27.08
N THR A 217 -2.87 -3.60 26.23
CA THR A 217 -3.76 -2.53 25.73
C THR A 217 -4.57 -3.07 24.56
N VAL A 218 -5.89 -2.92 24.57
CA VAL A 218 -6.77 -3.38 23.47
C VAL A 218 -7.18 -2.21 22.59
N LEU A 219 -7.00 -2.38 21.28
CA LEU A 219 -7.49 -1.48 20.24
C LEU A 219 -8.68 -2.14 19.51
N ASP A 220 -9.70 -1.36 19.19
CA ASP A 220 -10.79 -1.79 18.29
C ASP A 220 -10.52 -1.24 16.88
N VAL A 221 -10.34 -2.16 15.92
CA VAL A 221 -10.07 -1.85 14.52
C VAL A 221 -11.15 -2.52 13.67
N ARG A 222 -12.14 -1.73 13.23
CA ARG A 222 -13.30 -2.22 12.45
C ARG A 222 -14.06 -3.38 13.12
N GLY A 223 -14.17 -3.39 14.45
CA GLY A 223 -14.78 -4.49 15.20
C GLY A 223 -13.84 -5.68 15.44
N THR A 224 -12.60 -5.63 14.94
CA THR A 224 -11.53 -6.58 15.26
C THR A 224 -10.77 -6.08 16.48
N GLN A 225 -10.70 -6.89 17.53
CA GLN A 225 -9.89 -6.55 18.71
C GLN A 225 -8.42 -6.87 18.43
N VAL A 226 -7.54 -5.92 18.75
CA VAL A 226 -6.09 -6.06 18.67
C VAL A 226 -5.49 -5.79 20.06
N GLU A 227 -5.04 -6.83 20.75
CA GLU A 227 -4.38 -6.71 22.04
C GLU A 227 -2.87 -6.55 21.86
N LEU A 228 -2.31 -5.50 22.47
CA LEU A 228 -0.90 -5.15 22.46
C LEU A 228 -0.26 -5.59 23.78
N LEU A 229 0.59 -6.63 23.74
CA LEU A 229 1.36 -7.07 24.90
C LEU A 229 2.72 -6.34 24.92
N LYS A 230 3.06 -5.78 26.08
CA LYS A 230 4.41 -5.26 26.36
C LYS A 230 5.30 -6.42 26.78
N GLU A 231 6.60 -6.33 26.47
CA GLU A 231 7.62 -7.21 27.04
C GLU A 231 7.71 -7.10 28.56
#